data_AF-A0A6B2XLK1-F1
#
_entry.id   AF-A0A6B2XLK1-F1
#
_cell.length_a   1.000
_cell.length_b   1.000
_cell.length_c   1.000
_cell.angle_alpha   90.00
_cell.angle_beta   90.00
_cell.angle_gamma   90.00
#
_symmetry.space_group_name_H-M   'P 1'
#
loop_
_entity.id
_entity.type
_entity.pdbx_description
1 polymer ?
#
loop_
_entity_poly.entity_id
_entity_poly.type
_entity_poly.pdbx_seq_one_letter_code
_entity_poly.pdbx_strand_id
1 'polypeptide(L)'
;TEQGIKDFEINLYDLCVELLKKRDVWERVLAAEPSMDKQDFLKMLQNMLDPQIHLAPAIRERIAGEAFQILFLTGIGEVFPFVRSHTVLNNLQTVVSDKPMLMFFPGRYEVSATQGSALVLFGQLKDDSFYRAKRILDQEA
;
A
#
# COMPACT_ATOMS: atom_id res chain seq x y z
N THR A 1 -18.75 15.22 -25.31
CA THR A 1 -17.29 15.23 -25.04
C THR A 1 -17.06 14.25 -23.93
N GLU A 2 -16.52 13.08 -24.21
CA GLU A 2 -16.18 12.09 -23.18
C GLU A 2 -15.06 12.69 -22.33
N GLN A 3 -15.42 13.29 -21.19
CA GLN A 3 -14.45 13.71 -20.21
C GLN A 3 -13.88 12.43 -19.59
N GLY A 4 -12.60 12.15 -19.88
CA GLY A 4 -11.88 11.04 -19.25
C GLY A 4 -11.90 11.16 -17.72
N ILE A 5 -11.87 10.02 -17.03
CA ILE A 5 -11.79 9.99 -15.57
C ILE A 5 -10.40 10.47 -15.17
N LYS A 6 -10.31 11.54 -14.36
CA LYS A 6 -9.03 12.00 -13.80
C LYS A 6 -8.61 11.09 -12.66
N ASP A 7 -7.57 10.29 -12.86
CA ASP A 7 -6.96 9.45 -11.83
C ASP A 7 -5.83 10.19 -11.08
N PHE A 8 -5.49 9.67 -9.92
CA PHE A 8 -4.29 10.02 -9.18
C PHE A 8 -3.62 8.73 -8.75
N GLU A 9 -2.36 8.53 -9.12
CA GLU A 9 -1.61 7.32 -8.79
C GLU A 9 -0.64 7.58 -7.63
N ILE A 10 -0.61 6.64 -6.68
CA ILE A 10 0.42 6.56 -5.66
C ILE A 10 1.07 5.17 -5.75
N ASN A 11 2.34 5.16 -6.15
CA ASN A 11 3.20 3.98 -5.99
C ASN A 11 3.77 3.95 -4.57
N LEU A 12 3.53 2.85 -3.84
CA LEU A 12 4.00 2.71 -2.46
C LEU A 12 5.52 2.63 -2.32
N TYR A 13 6.21 2.02 -3.27
CA TYR A 13 7.66 1.93 -3.24
C TYR A 13 8.29 3.31 -3.37
N ASP A 14 7.86 4.07 -4.37
CA ASP A 14 8.32 5.46 -4.57
C ASP A 14 8.03 6.32 -3.34
N LEU A 15 6.83 6.19 -2.76
CA LEU A 15 6.48 6.85 -1.52
C LEU A 15 7.42 6.49 -0.36
N CYS A 16 7.78 5.21 -0.21
CA CYS A 16 8.71 4.76 0.82
C CYS A 16 10.10 5.41 0.62
N VAL A 17 10.63 5.38 -0.61
CA VAL A 17 11.92 5.98 -0.94
C VAL A 17 11.91 7.48 -0.66
N GLU A 18 10.84 8.18 -1.07
CA GLU A 18 10.67 9.60 -0.80
C GLU A 18 10.62 9.92 0.70
N LEU A 19 9.93 9.12 1.51
CA LEU A 19 9.88 9.31 2.96
C LEU A 19 11.26 9.13 3.61
N LEU A 20 12.04 8.16 3.15
CA LEU A 20 13.41 7.95 3.64
C LEU A 20 14.32 9.12 3.24
N LYS A 21 14.17 9.66 2.02
CA LYS A 21 14.90 10.84 1.56
C LYS A 21 14.50 12.11 2.32
N LYS A 22 13.20 12.34 2.54
CA LYS A 22 12.67 13.50 3.30
C LYS A 22 13.17 13.53 4.75
N ARG A 23 13.53 12.38 5.31
CA ARG A 23 14.11 12.25 6.66
C ARG A 23 15.63 12.25 6.71
N ASP A 24 16.29 12.40 5.56
CA ASP A 24 17.76 12.34 5.43
C ASP A 24 18.37 11.03 5.94
N VAL A 25 17.63 9.91 5.83
CA VAL A 25 18.09 8.57 6.27
C VAL A 25 18.37 7.64 5.10
N TRP A 26 18.06 8.04 3.86
CA TRP A 26 18.20 7.20 2.66
C TRP A 26 19.61 6.64 2.49
N GLU A 27 20.63 7.50 2.51
CA GLU A 27 22.03 7.08 2.37
C GLU A 27 22.47 6.14 3.50
N ARG A 28 21.96 6.36 4.72
CA ARG A 28 22.22 5.49 5.86
C ARG A 28 21.60 4.11 5.68
N VAL A 29 20.39 4.03 5.12
CA VAL A 29 19.73 2.75 4.83
C VAL A 29 20.53 1.98 3.78
N LEU A 30 20.95 2.63 2.69
CA LEU A 30 21.78 2.01 1.65
C LEU A 30 23.13 1.53 2.18
N ALA A 31 23.78 2.31 3.04
CA ALA A 31 25.05 1.92 3.66
C ALA A 31 24.89 0.76 4.64
N ALA A 32 23.74 0.65 5.31
CA ALA A 32 23.46 -0.43 6.27
C ALA A 32 23.16 -1.76 5.58
N GLU A 33 22.45 -1.75 4.45
CA GLU A 33 21.99 -2.95 3.71
C GLU A 33 23.07 -4.03 3.50
N PRO A 34 24.29 -3.75 2.98
CA PRO A 34 25.29 -4.79 2.74
C PRO A 34 25.93 -5.36 4.01
N SER A 35 25.80 -4.66 5.15
CA SER A 35 26.50 -4.99 6.41
C SER A 35 25.60 -5.59 7.48
N MET A 36 24.29 -5.43 7.35
CA MET A 36 23.30 -5.80 8.35
C MET A 36 22.67 -7.16 8.02
N ASP A 37 22.32 -7.94 9.04
CA ASP A 37 21.53 -9.16 8.84
C ASP A 37 20.17 -8.79 8.22
N LYS A 38 19.73 -9.59 7.24
CA LYS A 38 18.41 -9.51 6.61
C LYS A 38 17.27 -9.32 7.61
N GLN A 39 17.26 -10.04 8.75
CA GLN A 39 16.17 -9.92 9.72
C GLN A 39 16.16 -8.57 10.42
N ASP A 40 17.34 -8.06 10.76
CA ASP A 40 17.49 -6.78 11.46
C ASP A 40 17.25 -5.61 10.50
N PHE A 41 17.72 -5.72 9.25
CA PHE A 41 17.44 -4.75 8.19
C PHE A 41 15.94 -4.66 7.90
N LEU A 42 15.25 -5.82 7.83
CA LEU A 42 13.80 -5.86 7.67
C LEU A 42 13.08 -5.14 8.81
N LYS A 43 13.43 -5.43 10.07
CA LYS A 43 12.83 -4.74 11.24
C LYS A 43 13.11 -3.25 11.22
N MET A 44 14.32 -2.85 10.84
CA MET A 44 14.68 -1.44 10.70
C MET A 44 13.78 -0.74 9.67
N LEU A 45 13.61 -1.33 8.49
CA LEU A 45 12.71 -0.79 7.45
C LEU A 45 11.25 -0.75 7.91
N GLN A 46 10.75 -1.81 8.55
CA GLN A 46 9.38 -1.87 9.09
C GLN A 46 9.11 -0.75 10.09
N ASN A 47 10.07 -0.45 10.96
CA ASN A 47 9.95 0.65 11.92
C ASN A 47 9.98 2.02 11.23
N MET A 48 10.86 2.20 10.23
CA MET A 48 10.97 3.46 9.49
C MET A 48 9.77 3.74 8.58
N LEU A 49 9.10 2.69 8.09
CA LEU A 49 8.04 2.74 7.10
C LEU A 49 6.70 2.21 7.62
N ASP A 50 6.46 2.37 8.93
CA ASP A 50 5.21 1.95 9.55
C ASP A 50 3.98 2.51 8.79
N PRO A 51 3.03 1.65 8.36
CA PRO A 51 1.91 2.10 7.54
C PRO A 51 0.98 3.11 8.22
N GLN A 52 0.83 3.04 9.54
CA GLN A 52 -0.07 3.90 10.29
C GLN A 52 0.60 5.23 10.65
N ILE A 53 1.85 5.18 11.09
CA ILE A 53 2.59 6.35 11.59
C ILE A 53 3.17 7.16 10.43
N HIS A 54 3.48 6.53 9.30
CA HIS A 54 4.26 7.15 8.24
C HIS A 54 3.57 7.16 6.87
N LEU A 55 3.12 6.00 6.36
CA LEU A 55 2.55 5.93 5.02
C LEU A 55 1.17 6.59 4.94
N ALA A 56 0.26 6.30 5.86
CA ALA A 56 -1.10 6.84 5.84
C ALA A 56 -1.13 8.39 5.93
N PRO A 57 -0.36 9.05 6.83
CA PRO A 57 -0.27 10.51 6.83
C PRO A 57 0.32 11.09 5.54
N ALA A 58 1.32 10.43 4.96
CA ALA A 58 1.96 10.89 3.72
C ALA A 58 1.01 10.78 2.51
N ILE A 59 0.23 9.70 2.44
CA ILE A 59 -0.81 9.53 1.42
C ILE A 59 -1.90 10.59 1.61
N ARG A 60 -2.32 10.85 2.84
CA ARG A 60 -3.28 11.92 3.17
C ARG A 60 -2.80 13.30 2.72
N GLU A 61 -1.52 13.61 2.98
CA GLU A 61 -0.90 14.88 2.57
C GLU A 61 -0.91 15.03 1.05
N ARG A 62 -0.56 13.97 0.30
CA ARG A 62 -0.58 13.99 -1.17
C ARG A 62 -1.95 14.20 -1.77
N ILE A 63 -2.99 13.55 -1.21
CA ILE A 63 -4.34 13.66 -1.76
C ILE A 63 -5.07 14.96 -1.38
N ALA A 64 -4.66 15.62 -0.29
CA ALA A 64 -5.38 16.78 0.27
C ALA A 64 -5.43 17.99 -0.67
N GLY A 65 -4.45 18.14 -1.57
CA GLY A 65 -4.38 19.22 -2.56
C GLY A 65 -4.84 18.83 -3.96
N GLU A 66 -5.19 17.56 -4.18
CA GLU A 66 -5.34 17.01 -5.52
C GLU A 66 -6.82 16.81 -5.90
N ALA A 67 -7.20 17.38 -7.04
CA ALA A 67 -8.49 17.13 -7.67
C ALA A 67 -8.39 15.86 -8.52
N PHE A 68 -9.02 14.77 -8.09
CA PHE A 68 -9.08 13.49 -8.81
C PHE A 68 -10.41 12.78 -8.53
N GLN A 69 -10.80 11.89 -9.42
CA GLN A 69 -12.02 11.09 -9.36
C GLN A 69 -11.79 9.68 -8.84
N ILE A 70 -10.60 9.11 -9.06
CA ILE A 70 -10.21 7.78 -8.57
C ILE A 70 -8.76 7.76 -8.12
N LEU A 71 -8.48 7.09 -7.01
CA LEU A 71 -7.11 6.87 -6.53
C LEU A 71 -6.62 5.49 -6.98
N PHE A 72 -5.47 5.43 -7.63
CA PHE A 72 -4.76 4.19 -7.94
C PHE A 72 -3.64 3.99 -6.93
N LEU A 73 -3.60 2.80 -6.32
CA LEU A 73 -2.55 2.40 -5.41
C LEU A 73 -1.75 1.25 -6.02
N THR A 74 -0.49 1.51 -6.37
CA THR A 74 0.43 0.58 -7.03
C THR A 74 1.65 0.29 -6.14
N GLY A 75 2.55 -0.58 -6.58
CA GLY A 75 3.81 -0.87 -5.88
C GLY A 75 3.69 -1.77 -4.64
N ILE A 76 2.53 -2.41 -4.38
CA ILE A 76 2.33 -3.28 -3.20
C ILE A 76 3.35 -4.43 -3.13
N GLY A 77 3.68 -5.03 -4.28
CA GLY A 77 4.63 -6.15 -4.33
C GLY A 77 6.08 -5.74 -4.08
N GLU A 78 6.43 -4.52 -4.44
CA GLU A 78 7.79 -3.97 -4.35
C GLU A 78 8.16 -3.61 -2.90
N VAL A 79 7.15 -3.31 -2.08
CA VAL A 79 7.33 -2.99 -0.66
C VAL A 79 7.21 -4.20 0.27
N PHE A 80 6.89 -5.38 -0.26
CA PHE A 80 6.90 -6.60 0.51
C PHE A 80 8.34 -7.09 0.73
N PRO A 81 8.74 -7.55 1.94
CA PRO A 81 7.95 -7.77 3.14
C PRO A 81 8.01 -6.64 4.20
N PHE A 82 8.62 -5.51 3.89
CA PHE A 82 8.85 -4.44 4.88
C PHE A 82 7.64 -3.52 5.10
N VAL A 83 6.66 -3.53 4.19
CA VAL A 83 5.33 -2.96 4.38
C VAL A 83 4.30 -4.08 4.28
N ARG A 84 3.47 -4.27 5.31
CA ARG A 84 2.38 -5.24 5.26
C ARG A 84 1.16 -4.64 4.60
N SER A 85 0.74 -5.22 3.47
CA SER A 85 -0.37 -4.73 2.64
C SER A 85 -1.69 -4.60 3.42
N HIS A 86 -1.93 -5.45 4.42
CA HIS A 86 -3.15 -5.38 5.23
C HIS A 86 -3.27 -4.09 6.02
N THR A 87 -2.16 -3.64 6.60
CA THR A 87 -2.09 -2.45 7.42
C THR A 87 -2.30 -1.22 6.54
N VAL A 88 -1.81 -1.25 5.30
CA VAL A 88 -2.03 -0.18 4.32
C VAL A 88 -3.52 -0.05 3.98
N LEU A 89 -4.21 -1.13 3.61
CA LEU A 89 -5.64 -1.06 3.27
C LEU A 89 -6.51 -0.55 4.43
N ASN A 90 -6.31 -1.10 5.63
CA ASN A 90 -7.11 -0.70 6.80
C ASN A 90 -6.91 0.78 7.15
N ASN A 91 -5.67 1.27 7.07
CA ASN A 91 -5.39 2.68 7.33
C ASN A 91 -5.90 3.57 6.19
N LEU A 92 -5.80 3.13 4.94
CA LEU A 92 -6.21 3.92 3.78
C LEU A 92 -7.72 4.10 3.65
N GLN A 93 -8.52 3.16 4.15
CA GLN A 93 -9.97 3.36 4.26
C GLN A 93 -10.34 4.59 5.10
N THR A 94 -9.51 4.95 6.09
CA THR A 94 -9.72 6.15 6.92
C THR A 94 -9.16 7.42 6.29
N VAL A 95 -8.21 7.29 5.37
CA VAL A 95 -7.55 8.41 4.68
C VAL A 95 -8.31 8.83 3.42
N VAL A 96 -8.92 7.88 2.73
CA VAL A 96 -9.58 8.08 1.43
C VAL A 96 -11.05 7.69 1.55
N SER A 97 -11.79 8.42 2.38
CA SER A 97 -13.21 8.15 2.64
C SER A 97 -14.14 8.65 1.52
N ASP A 98 -13.69 9.64 0.74
CA ASP A 98 -14.60 10.47 -0.07
C ASP A 98 -14.56 10.11 -1.56
N LYS A 99 -13.59 9.28 -1.97
CA LYS A 99 -13.30 8.96 -3.38
C LYS A 99 -13.04 7.46 -3.54
N PRO A 100 -13.43 6.86 -4.67
CA PRO A 100 -13.13 5.46 -4.94
C PRO A 100 -11.62 5.23 -5.05
N MET A 101 -11.18 4.07 -4.56
CA MET A 101 -9.79 3.62 -4.61
C MET A 101 -9.72 2.26 -5.32
N LEU A 102 -8.76 2.14 -6.23
CA LEU A 102 -8.38 0.89 -6.87
C LEU A 102 -6.95 0.53 -6.46
N MET A 103 -6.76 -0.67 -5.91
CA MET A 103 -5.45 -1.18 -5.53
C MET A 103 -5.01 -2.28 -6.48
N PHE A 104 -3.78 -2.15 -6.99
CA PHE A 104 -3.13 -3.14 -7.83
C PHE A 104 -2.39 -4.12 -6.93
N PHE A 105 -3.04 -5.25 -6.66
CA PHE A 105 -2.52 -6.27 -5.77
C PHE A 105 -1.91 -7.43 -6.56
N PRO A 106 -0.61 -7.74 -6.42
CA PRO A 106 0.06 -8.80 -7.17
C PRO A 106 -0.23 -10.16 -6.53
N GLY A 107 -1.46 -10.63 -6.67
CA GLY A 107 -1.92 -11.84 -6.01
C GLY A 107 -3.38 -12.14 -6.29
N ARG A 108 -4.04 -12.82 -5.34
CA ARG A 108 -5.45 -13.18 -5.45
C ARG A 108 -6.25 -12.57 -4.32
N TYR A 109 -7.46 -12.13 -4.64
CA TYR A 109 -8.49 -11.82 -3.67
C TYR A 109 -9.39 -13.05 -3.55
N GLU A 110 -9.27 -13.75 -2.43
CA GLU A 110 -10.09 -14.92 -2.12
C GLU A 110 -11.24 -14.49 -1.22
N VAL A 111 -12.47 -14.91 -1.55
CA VAL A 111 -13.65 -14.70 -0.69
C VAL A 111 -14.13 -16.05 -0.22
N SER A 112 -14.16 -16.24 1.10
CA SER A 112 -14.69 -17.41 1.78
C SER A 112 -15.98 -17.06 2.52
N ALA A 113 -16.98 -17.93 2.43
CA ALA A 113 -18.25 -17.78 3.14
C ALA A 113 -18.08 -17.85 4.68
N THR A 114 -17.01 -18.48 5.18
CA THR A 114 -16.77 -18.71 6.60
C THR A 114 -15.69 -17.83 7.21
N GLN A 115 -14.72 -17.38 6.41
CA GLN A 115 -13.57 -16.57 6.86
C GLN A 115 -13.59 -15.14 6.31
N GLY A 116 -14.57 -14.82 5.45
CA GLY A 116 -14.61 -13.55 4.74
C GLY A 116 -13.58 -13.47 3.63
N SER A 117 -13.12 -12.26 3.33
CA SER A 117 -12.18 -12.02 2.25
C SER A 117 -10.73 -11.95 2.71
N ALA A 118 -9.85 -12.58 1.95
CA ALA A 118 -8.41 -12.63 2.18
C ALA A 118 -7.64 -12.16 0.94
N LEU A 119 -6.52 -11.49 1.19
CA LEU A 119 -5.56 -11.13 0.16
C LEU A 119 -4.39 -12.12 0.20
N VAL A 120 -4.19 -12.82 -0.91
CA VAL A 120 -3.14 -13.83 -1.07
C VAL A 120 -2.03 -13.26 -1.94
N LEU A 121 -0.98 -12.70 -1.32
CA LEU A 121 0.13 -12.08 -2.04
C LEU A 121 0.92 -13.15 -2.79
N PHE A 122 1.21 -12.88 -4.07
CA PHE A 122 1.87 -13.81 -5.00
C PHE A 122 1.20 -15.19 -5.13
N GLY A 123 -0.06 -15.33 -4.67
CA GLY A 123 -0.77 -16.60 -4.65
C GLY A 123 -0.22 -17.65 -3.66
N GLN A 124 0.70 -17.25 -2.77
CA GLN A 124 1.37 -18.15 -1.83
C GLN A 124 1.22 -17.71 -0.37
N LEU A 125 1.16 -16.39 -0.14
CA LEU A 125 1.18 -15.81 1.19
C LEU A 125 -0.22 -15.35 1.55
N LYS A 126 -0.91 -16.16 2.35
CA LYS A 126 -2.24 -15.81 2.89
C LYS A 126 -2.10 -14.84 4.04
N ASP A 127 -2.82 -13.74 3.97
CA ASP A 127 -3.05 -12.87 5.12
C ASP A 127 -4.28 -13.36 5.88
N ASP A 128 -4.23 -13.35 7.22
CA ASP A 128 -5.32 -13.79 8.10
C ASP A 128 -6.39 -12.70 8.31
N SER A 129 -6.27 -11.58 7.60
CA SER A 129 -7.10 -10.38 7.81
C SER A 129 -8.36 -10.38 6.92
N PHE A 130 -9.50 -9.99 7.50
CA PHE A 130 -10.77 -9.74 6.81
C PHE A 130 -10.77 -8.35 6.17
N TYR A 131 -11.09 -8.24 4.86
CA TYR A 131 -11.09 -6.95 4.16
C TYR A 131 -12.44 -6.53 3.61
N ARG A 132 -12.81 -5.26 3.83
CA ARG A 132 -13.92 -4.64 3.11
C ARG A 132 -13.45 -4.14 1.74
N ALA A 133 -13.17 -5.07 0.84
CA ALA A 133 -12.87 -4.79 -0.56
C ALA A 133 -13.84 -5.55 -1.47
N LYS A 134 -13.90 -5.16 -2.74
CA LYS A 134 -14.59 -5.93 -3.78
C LYS A 134 -13.67 -6.05 -4.97
N ARG A 135 -13.58 -7.24 -5.56
CA ARG A 135 -12.88 -7.41 -6.82
C ARG A 135 -13.67 -6.67 -7.89
N ILE A 136 -13.00 -5.84 -8.68
CA ILE A 136 -13.66 -5.01 -9.69
C ILE A 136 -14.40 -5.84 -10.74
N LEU A 137 -13.88 -7.04 -11.07
CA LEU A 137 -14.52 -7.97 -12.01
C LEU A 137 -15.84 -8.54 -11.50
N ASP A 138 -16.09 -8.50 -10.20
CA ASP A 138 -17.34 -9.01 -9.61
C ASP A 138 -18.44 -7.94 -9.61
N GLN A 139 -18.15 -6.70 -10.05
CA GLN A 139 -19.11 -5.59 -10.11
C GLN A 139 -19.86 -5.47 -11.45
N GLU A 140 -19.52 -6.26 -12.48
CA GLU A 140 -20.21 -6.26 -13.78
C GLU A 140 -21.42 -7.21 -13.85
N ALA A 141 -22.05 -7.55 -12.72
CA ALA A 141 -23.24 -8.42 -12.66
C ALA A 141 -24.50 -7.67 -12.22
#